data_AF-A0A497RM59-F1
#
_entry.id   AF-A0A497RM59-F1
#
_cell.length_a   1.000
_cell.length_b   1.000
_cell.length_c   1.000
_cell.angle_alpha   90.00
_cell.angle_beta   90.00
_cell.angle_gamma   90.00
#
_symmetry.space_group_name_H-M   'P 1'
#
loop_
_entity.id
_entity.type
_entity.pdbx_description
1 polymer ?
#
loop_
_entity_poly.entity_id
_entity_poly.type
_entity_poly.pdbx_seq_one_letter_code
_entity_poly.pdbx_strand_id
1 'polypeptide(L)'
;MAIEKLDNWELVIKGSDLEDGKFRLEDWQKTCALVREIGTDSPTTIVFGVKDQEYIRIDNLIAPYYHTEYNRNKMRFSLMQNGRWINTGFELPIPLQTYIEIRGLDPDKRIYLRGTLYRNVLEGSHPINLYLIALKGKLSYERVVPLYYRNVEVTEFKPNINYVLRTEDVVAPKFEEWNVNDPKATIVPTTETTYILNEPIEVLWNHPEISEKDVEFRVFWDQTDLKVMPRLDHMILPPSDGRTKYIEEEVLIKTTNFVKNALTADANAGSAVSVTVSGDVSDIYSVGTEVMIADDNNAEIAKVVNIDYDSGTDTTTITLDVLKNSYKTADHAAIYTAAYALREQPIAPVDVIAPNNDVVLVSVATGQVFVKTGHDTEKYTFGYYASRRYGGATTFSLRILPERYRRIEYPHKLAFIFVNKSGVTPTQAGKFTLYTKSIYLVKMPPETRQAYINAKVSAEKWL
;
A
#
# COMPACT_ATOMS: atom_id res chain seq x y z
N MET A 1 -14.98 -12.62 40.23
CA MET A 1 -13.62 -12.73 39.64
C MET A 1 -13.04 -11.35 39.53
N ALA A 2 -11.75 -11.18 39.83
CA ALA A 2 -11.08 -9.90 39.62
C ALA A 2 -10.93 -9.62 38.12
N ILE A 3 -11.03 -8.36 37.73
CA ILE A 3 -10.73 -7.92 36.36
C ILE A 3 -9.24 -8.09 36.12
N GLU A 4 -8.89 -8.68 34.99
CA GLU A 4 -7.51 -8.94 34.60
C GLU A 4 -7.14 -8.02 33.43
N LYS A 5 -6.02 -7.30 33.57
CA LYS A 5 -5.44 -6.44 32.52
C LYS A 5 -4.13 -7.07 32.05
N LEU A 6 -4.04 -7.33 30.75
CA LEU A 6 -2.85 -7.89 30.10
C LEU A 6 -2.27 -6.85 29.15
N ASP A 7 -1.24 -6.13 29.62
CA ASP A 7 -0.46 -5.21 28.80
C ASP A 7 0.50 -6.03 27.94
N ASN A 8 0.42 -5.90 26.61
CA ASN A 8 1.09 -6.73 25.59
C ASN A 8 0.40 -8.07 25.25
N TRP A 9 -0.91 -8.12 25.37
CA TRP A 9 -1.67 -9.22 24.77
C TRP A 9 -1.40 -9.30 23.26
N GLU A 10 -1.12 -10.51 22.77
CA GLU A 10 -1.05 -10.85 21.36
C GLU A 10 -2.10 -11.94 21.07
N LEU A 11 -2.86 -11.75 19.99
CA LEU A 11 -3.78 -12.74 19.44
C LEU A 11 -3.37 -13.06 18.01
N VAL A 12 -3.30 -14.35 17.71
CA VAL A 12 -3.03 -14.85 16.36
C VAL A 12 -4.31 -15.48 15.82
N ILE A 13 -4.78 -14.97 14.68
CA ILE A 13 -5.97 -15.46 13.99
C ILE A 13 -5.51 -16.07 12.67
N LYS A 14 -5.76 -17.37 12.45
CA LYS A 14 -5.48 -18.01 11.16
C LYS A 14 -6.66 -17.85 10.22
N GLY A 15 -6.41 -17.86 8.91
CA GLY A 15 -7.48 -17.89 7.91
C GLY A 15 -8.42 -19.08 8.09
N SER A 16 -7.87 -20.23 8.53
CA SER A 16 -8.65 -21.43 8.89
C SER A 16 -9.61 -21.24 10.05
N ASP A 17 -9.38 -20.25 10.91
CA ASP A 17 -10.17 -20.01 12.13
C ASP A 17 -11.32 -19.02 11.87
N LEU A 18 -11.48 -18.56 10.62
CA LEU A 18 -12.52 -17.62 10.22
C LEU A 18 -13.81 -18.34 9.84
N GLU A 19 -14.91 -17.93 10.46
CA GLU A 19 -16.26 -18.36 10.08
C GLU A 19 -16.92 -17.24 9.26
N ASP A 20 -17.19 -17.48 7.97
CA ASP A 20 -17.71 -16.46 7.03
C ASP A 20 -16.91 -15.14 7.04
N GLY A 21 -15.58 -15.26 7.16
CA GLY A 21 -14.69 -14.10 7.27
C GLY A 21 -14.86 -13.31 8.56
N LYS A 22 -15.26 -13.95 9.66
CA LYS A 22 -15.40 -13.32 10.97
C LYS A 22 -14.65 -14.09 12.04
N PHE A 23 -14.15 -13.35 13.01
CA PHE A 23 -13.52 -13.85 14.21
C PHE A 23 -14.13 -13.19 15.45
N ARG A 24 -14.25 -13.97 16.52
CA ARG A 24 -14.75 -13.49 17.81
C ARG A 24 -13.74 -13.76 18.90
N LEU A 25 -13.50 -12.77 19.75
CA LEU A 25 -12.63 -12.95 20.93
C LEU A 25 -13.20 -14.04 21.85
N GLU A 26 -12.30 -14.78 22.49
CA GLU A 26 -12.65 -15.72 23.55
C GLU A 26 -13.39 -15.00 24.70
N ASP A 27 -14.42 -15.64 25.23
CA ASP A 27 -15.27 -15.08 26.29
C ASP A 27 -15.73 -13.66 26.01
N TRP A 28 -16.06 -13.36 24.74
CA TRP A 28 -16.48 -12.04 24.25
C TRP A 28 -17.46 -11.28 25.16
N GLN A 29 -18.33 -11.99 25.90
CA GLN A 29 -19.27 -11.40 26.85
C GLN A 29 -18.59 -10.68 28.02
N LYS A 30 -17.32 -10.98 28.29
CA LYS A 30 -16.53 -10.50 29.43
C LYS A 30 -15.13 -10.01 29.05
N THR A 31 -14.84 -9.94 27.75
CA THR A 31 -13.52 -9.59 27.23
C THR A 31 -13.59 -8.43 26.22
N CYS A 32 -12.78 -7.40 26.44
CA CYS A 32 -12.58 -6.33 25.46
C CYS A 32 -11.09 -6.05 25.25
N ALA A 33 -10.74 -5.51 24.09
CA ALA A 33 -9.35 -5.26 23.71
C ALA A 33 -9.16 -3.83 23.19
N LEU A 34 -7.96 -3.29 23.41
CA LEU A 34 -7.47 -2.08 22.77
C LEU A 34 -6.24 -2.45 21.94
N VAL A 35 -6.43 -2.60 20.64
CA VAL A 35 -5.40 -3.01 19.69
C VAL A 35 -4.59 -1.79 19.27
N ARG A 36 -3.26 -1.91 19.28
CA ARG A 36 -2.33 -0.83 18.89
C ARG A 36 -1.36 -1.23 17.79
N GLU A 37 -1.33 -2.52 17.52
CA GLU A 37 -0.51 -3.13 16.50
C GLU A 37 -1.34 -4.21 15.80
N ILE A 38 -1.35 -4.18 14.47
CA ILE A 38 -1.87 -5.27 13.64
C ILE A 38 -0.70 -5.76 12.80
N GLY A 39 -0.54 -7.06 12.69
CA GLY A 39 0.43 -7.72 11.83
C GLY A 39 -0.23 -8.72 10.89
N THR A 40 0.43 -9.06 9.77
CA THR A 40 0.05 -10.19 8.91
C THR A 40 1.29 -10.86 8.33
N ASP A 41 1.24 -12.16 8.10
CA ASP A 41 2.23 -12.87 7.28
C ASP A 41 1.77 -13.09 5.83
N SER A 42 0.55 -12.64 5.50
CA SER A 42 0.06 -12.65 4.12
C SER A 42 0.56 -11.44 3.34
N PRO A 43 1.19 -11.66 2.18
CA PRO A 43 1.46 -10.62 1.21
C PRO A 43 0.28 -10.49 0.23
N THR A 44 -0.96 -10.58 0.69
CA THR A 44 -2.14 -10.40 -0.16
C THR A 44 -3.06 -9.39 0.48
N THR A 45 -3.95 -8.83 -0.33
CA THR A 45 -4.89 -7.84 0.17
C THR A 45 -5.92 -8.49 1.10
N ILE A 46 -5.87 -8.18 2.39
CA ILE A 46 -6.86 -8.62 3.39
C ILE A 46 -7.73 -7.43 3.79
N VAL A 47 -9.00 -7.65 4.07
CA VAL A 47 -9.86 -6.65 4.73
C VAL A 47 -10.00 -7.03 6.19
N PHE A 48 -9.85 -6.08 7.10
CA PHE A 48 -10.00 -6.21 8.54
C PHE A 48 -10.94 -5.10 9.06
N GLY A 49 -11.82 -5.40 10.02
CA GLY A 49 -12.76 -4.41 10.54
C GLY A 49 -13.49 -4.89 11.79
N VAL A 50 -14.35 -4.03 12.33
CA VAL A 50 -15.27 -4.36 13.42
C VAL A 50 -16.71 -4.02 12.99
N LYS A 51 -17.74 -4.71 13.49
CA LYS A 51 -19.14 -4.51 13.03
C LYS A 51 -19.54 -3.01 13.01
N ASP A 52 -20.07 -2.58 11.85
CA ASP A 52 -20.44 -1.21 11.44
C ASP A 52 -19.27 -0.28 11.08
N GLN A 53 -18.08 -0.84 10.96
CA GLN A 53 -16.79 -0.16 10.86
C GLN A 53 -15.82 -1.06 10.04
N GLU A 54 -16.11 -1.26 8.74
CA GLU A 54 -15.21 -1.96 7.78
C GLU A 54 -14.02 -1.06 7.45
N TYR A 55 -12.89 -1.27 8.09
CA TYR A 55 -12.01 -0.14 8.34
C TYR A 55 -10.53 -0.37 8.03
N ILE A 56 -10.12 -1.54 7.55
CA ILE A 56 -8.71 -1.80 7.26
C ILE A 56 -8.52 -2.72 6.05
N ARG A 57 -8.22 -2.19 4.87
CA ARG A 57 -7.62 -2.95 3.77
C ARG A 57 -6.09 -3.05 3.95
N ILE A 58 -5.67 -4.23 4.40
CA ILE A 58 -4.30 -4.74 4.51
C ILE A 58 -3.78 -5.04 3.10
N ASP A 59 -3.34 -4.03 2.35
CA ASP A 59 -2.68 -4.26 1.06
C ASP A 59 -1.19 -4.67 1.27
N ASN A 60 -0.57 -5.25 0.23
CA ASN A 60 0.89 -5.30 0.10
C ASN A 60 1.45 -3.89 0.14
N LEU A 61 1.90 -3.49 1.32
CA LEU A 61 2.81 -2.38 1.61
C LEU A 61 2.42 -1.08 0.90
N ILE A 62 1.78 -0.17 1.62
CA ILE A 62 2.00 1.28 1.53
C ILE A 62 1.86 1.75 3.00
N ALA A 63 2.41 2.88 3.42
CA ALA A 63 2.36 3.45 4.79
C ALA A 63 0.92 3.48 5.40
N PRO A 64 0.67 3.84 6.68
CA PRO A 64 -0.70 3.85 7.21
C PRO A 64 -1.62 4.78 6.40
N TYR A 65 -2.66 4.21 5.75
CA TYR A 65 -3.72 4.99 5.10
C TYR A 65 -5.01 4.88 5.89
N TYR A 66 -5.73 5.99 5.92
CA TYR A 66 -7.16 6.06 6.12
C TYR A 66 -7.63 6.82 4.89
N HIS A 67 -8.29 6.15 3.94
CA HIS A 67 -8.95 6.81 2.81
C HIS A 67 -10.44 6.74 3.08
N THR A 68 -11.11 7.88 3.27
CA THR A 68 -12.56 7.94 3.49
C THR A 68 -13.23 8.66 2.34
N GLU A 69 -13.23 8.03 1.17
CA GLU A 69 -14.44 8.10 0.37
C GLU A 69 -15.22 6.84 0.73
N TYR A 70 -16.32 7.03 1.48
CA TYR A 70 -17.23 5.99 1.97
C TYR A 70 -16.67 5.02 3.01
N ASN A 71 -16.62 5.39 4.30
CA ASN A 71 -16.60 4.46 5.48
C ASN A 71 -15.75 3.16 5.37
N ARG A 72 -14.73 3.13 4.53
CA ARG A 72 -13.92 1.96 4.17
C ARG A 72 -12.48 2.32 4.42
N ASN A 73 -12.06 2.34 5.68
CA ASN A 73 -10.65 2.69 5.91
C ASN A 73 -9.73 1.59 5.37
N LYS A 74 -8.61 2.01 4.83
CA LYS A 74 -7.62 1.15 4.18
C LYS A 74 -6.31 1.22 4.96
N MET A 75 -6.18 0.59 6.13
CA MET A 75 -4.90 0.63 6.85
C MET A 75 -3.89 -0.36 6.25
N ARG A 76 -2.74 0.17 5.82
CA ARG A 76 -1.67 -0.57 5.16
C ARG A 76 -0.41 -0.61 6.05
N PHE A 77 0.39 -1.66 5.93
CA PHE A 77 1.45 -2.02 6.89
C PHE A 77 2.72 -1.19 6.68
N SER A 78 3.31 -0.75 7.80
CA SER A 78 4.36 0.27 7.84
C SER A 78 5.79 -0.28 7.90
N LEU A 79 5.98 -1.56 8.23
CA LEU A 79 7.30 -2.16 8.45
C LEU A 79 7.25 -3.69 8.24
N MET A 80 8.32 -4.30 7.72
CA MET A 80 8.54 -5.74 7.81
C MET A 80 9.46 -6.01 9.01
N GLN A 81 8.98 -6.73 10.02
CA GLN A 81 9.75 -7.10 11.21
C GLN A 81 9.55 -8.59 11.53
N ASN A 82 10.64 -9.33 11.69
CA ASN A 82 10.61 -10.77 11.97
C ASN A 82 9.75 -11.58 10.97
N GLY A 83 9.76 -11.21 9.68
CA GLY A 83 8.96 -11.86 8.64
C GLY A 83 7.46 -11.52 8.67
N ARG A 84 7.03 -10.54 9.48
CA ARG A 84 5.65 -10.06 9.56
C ARG A 84 5.56 -8.65 9.02
N TRP A 85 4.52 -8.36 8.26
CA TRP A 85 4.10 -7.01 7.94
C TRP A 85 3.40 -6.44 9.17
N ILE A 86 3.85 -5.31 9.71
CA ILE A 86 3.32 -4.71 10.96
C ILE A 86 2.86 -3.27 10.72
N ASN A 87 1.72 -2.92 11.33
CA ASN A 87 1.17 -1.56 11.42
C ASN A 87 1.04 -1.16 12.89
N THR A 88 1.50 0.03 13.23
CA THR A 88 1.46 0.61 14.58
C THR A 88 1.03 2.08 14.52
N GLY A 89 0.73 2.70 15.67
CA GLY A 89 0.45 4.14 15.74
C GLY A 89 -1.04 4.51 15.64
N PHE A 90 -1.92 3.54 15.89
CA PHE A 90 -3.35 3.73 16.07
C PHE A 90 -3.79 3.11 17.40
N GLU A 91 -5.02 3.41 17.80
CA GLU A 91 -5.71 2.71 18.88
C GLU A 91 -7.07 2.24 18.34
N LEU A 92 -7.26 0.94 18.19
CA LEU A 92 -8.51 0.33 17.73
C LEU A 92 -9.22 -0.36 18.91
N PRO A 93 -10.32 0.22 19.42
CA PRO A 93 -11.11 -0.41 20.48
C PRO A 93 -11.98 -1.55 19.93
N ILE A 94 -11.96 -2.70 20.59
CA ILE A 94 -12.82 -3.87 20.33
C ILE A 94 -13.70 -4.13 21.57
N PRO A 95 -14.96 -3.66 21.57
CA PRO A 95 -15.89 -3.82 22.70
C PRO A 95 -16.45 -5.25 22.85
N LEU A 96 -17.06 -5.51 24.02
CA LEU A 96 -17.67 -6.79 24.45
C LEU A 96 -18.72 -7.39 23.50
N GLN A 97 -19.15 -6.71 22.44
CA GLN A 97 -20.29 -7.16 21.61
C GLN A 97 -20.01 -7.08 20.11
N THR A 98 -18.73 -6.96 19.74
CA THR A 98 -18.34 -6.71 18.35
C THR A 98 -17.50 -7.85 17.80
N TYR A 99 -17.85 -8.30 16.59
CA TYR A 99 -17.04 -9.25 15.83
C TYR A 99 -15.95 -8.50 15.08
N ILE A 100 -14.82 -9.18 14.91
CA ILE A 100 -13.76 -8.77 14.00
C ILE A 100 -14.08 -9.39 12.64
N GLU A 101 -14.17 -8.59 11.60
CA GLU A 101 -14.36 -9.04 10.23
C GLU A 101 -13.01 -9.11 9.52
N ILE A 102 -12.70 -10.24 8.88
CA ILE A 102 -11.48 -10.52 8.15
C ILE A 102 -11.83 -11.18 6.80
N ARG A 103 -11.53 -10.55 5.66
CA ARG A 103 -11.80 -11.11 4.32
C ARG A 103 -10.54 -11.19 3.46
N GLY A 104 -10.40 -12.22 2.63
CA GLY A 104 -9.26 -12.38 1.72
C GLY A 104 -7.98 -12.88 2.39
N LEU A 105 -8.08 -13.43 3.61
CA LEU A 105 -6.98 -14.14 4.28
C LEU A 105 -7.02 -15.61 3.87
N ASP A 106 -5.96 -16.10 3.24
CA ASP A 106 -5.85 -17.51 2.87
C ASP A 106 -5.83 -18.42 4.12
N PRO A 107 -6.36 -19.66 4.05
CA PRO A 107 -6.50 -20.54 5.21
C PRO A 107 -5.20 -20.82 5.98
N ASP A 108 -4.04 -20.80 5.31
CA ASP A 108 -2.72 -21.06 5.88
C ASP A 108 -2.02 -19.80 6.42
N LYS A 109 -2.60 -18.61 6.20
CA LYS A 109 -2.04 -17.31 6.60
C LYS A 109 -2.63 -16.81 7.92
N ARG A 110 -2.00 -15.80 8.50
CA ARG A 110 -2.30 -15.31 9.85
C ARG A 110 -2.32 -13.80 9.97
N ILE A 111 -3.21 -13.33 10.84
CA ILE A 111 -3.23 -11.98 11.37
C ILE A 111 -2.81 -12.00 12.84
N TYR A 112 -2.05 -10.99 13.23
CA TYR A 112 -1.55 -10.78 14.59
C TYR A 112 -2.18 -9.49 15.11
N LEU A 113 -2.84 -9.53 16.27
CA LEU A 113 -3.35 -8.34 16.96
C LEU A 113 -2.59 -8.18 18.25
N ARG A 114 -2.00 -7.00 18.49
CA ARG A 114 -1.27 -6.72 19.73
C ARG A 114 -1.72 -5.43 20.39
N GLY A 115 -1.80 -5.45 21.71
CA GLY A 115 -2.26 -4.31 22.50
C GLY A 115 -2.51 -4.65 23.97
N THR A 116 -3.63 -4.16 24.50
CA THR A 116 -4.07 -4.44 25.88
C THR A 116 -5.37 -5.25 25.84
N LEU A 117 -5.41 -6.37 26.57
CA LEU A 117 -6.64 -7.14 26.79
C LEU A 117 -7.17 -6.91 28.20
N TYR A 118 -8.48 -6.72 28.32
CA TYR A 118 -9.20 -6.66 29.58
C TYR A 118 -10.16 -7.85 29.66
N ARG A 119 -9.98 -8.72 30.65
CA ARG A 119 -10.84 -9.89 30.91
C ARG A 119 -11.67 -9.70 32.17
N ASN A 120 -12.76 -10.46 32.27
CA ASN A 120 -13.73 -10.39 33.35
C ASN A 120 -14.44 -9.03 33.49
N VAL A 121 -14.57 -8.28 32.40
CA VAL A 121 -15.35 -7.03 32.35
C VAL A 121 -16.82 -7.38 32.20
N LEU A 122 -17.54 -7.44 33.31
CA LEU A 122 -18.85 -8.11 33.38
C LEU A 122 -20.02 -7.33 32.77
N GLU A 123 -19.96 -6.00 32.69
CA GLU A 123 -21.10 -5.17 32.28
C GLU A 123 -20.70 -4.04 31.33
N GLY A 124 -21.66 -3.65 30.47
CA GLY A 124 -21.49 -2.54 29.52
C GLY A 124 -21.19 -1.18 30.16
N SER A 125 -21.64 -1.00 31.41
CA SER A 125 -21.48 0.18 32.27
C SER A 125 -20.08 0.29 32.90
N HIS A 126 -19.24 -0.74 32.80
CA HIS A 126 -17.92 -0.73 33.41
C HIS A 126 -17.06 0.43 32.86
N PRO A 127 -16.30 1.17 33.69
CA PRO A 127 -15.53 2.33 33.24
C PRO A 127 -14.62 2.07 32.03
N ILE A 128 -13.95 0.92 31.99
CA ILE A 128 -13.12 0.50 30.85
C ILE A 128 -13.95 0.34 29.57
N ASN A 129 -15.12 -0.30 29.65
CA ASN A 129 -15.97 -0.51 28.48
C ASN A 129 -16.61 0.80 28.01
N LEU A 130 -17.04 1.67 28.94
CA LEU A 130 -17.52 3.02 28.61
C LEU A 130 -16.42 3.85 27.92
N TYR A 131 -15.18 3.75 28.38
CA TYR A 131 -14.04 4.39 27.73
C TYR A 131 -13.82 3.87 26.31
N LEU A 132 -13.81 2.55 26.09
CA LEU A 132 -13.63 1.98 24.75
C LEU A 132 -14.78 2.34 23.80
N ILE A 133 -16.03 2.37 24.30
CA ILE A 133 -17.20 2.84 23.52
C ILE A 133 -17.07 4.31 23.17
N ALA A 134 -16.70 5.16 24.14
CA ALA A 134 -16.54 6.59 23.91
C ALA A 134 -15.35 6.89 22.98
N LEU A 135 -14.27 6.10 23.07
CA LEU A 135 -13.13 6.15 22.15
C LEU A 135 -13.56 5.75 20.73
N LYS A 136 -14.35 4.67 20.57
CA LYS A 136 -14.95 4.30 19.28
C LYS A 136 -15.78 5.44 18.70
N GLY A 137 -16.60 6.10 19.53
CA GLY A 137 -17.38 7.27 19.14
C GLY A 137 -16.52 8.46 18.71
N LYS A 138 -15.46 8.77 19.46
CA LYS A 138 -14.48 9.82 19.14
C LYS A 138 -13.79 9.56 17.80
N LEU A 139 -13.34 8.33 17.55
CA LEU A 139 -12.65 7.93 16.31
C LEU A 139 -13.53 8.05 15.06
N SER A 140 -14.85 8.15 15.20
CA SER A 140 -15.75 8.48 14.06
C SER A 140 -15.62 9.93 13.59
N TYR A 141 -15.20 10.85 14.47
CA TYR A 141 -15.02 12.29 14.20
C TYR A 141 -13.55 12.67 14.00
N GLU A 142 -12.62 12.00 14.67
CA GLU A 142 -11.19 12.16 14.45
C GLU A 142 -10.70 11.18 13.38
N ARG A 143 -10.44 11.68 12.18
CA ARG A 143 -9.97 10.88 11.05
C ARG A 143 -8.52 11.22 10.77
N VAL A 144 -7.64 10.24 10.64
CA VAL A 144 -6.28 10.50 10.17
C VAL A 144 -6.30 10.50 8.65
N VAL A 145 -6.46 11.65 8.00
CA VAL A 145 -6.43 11.75 6.54
C VAL A 145 -5.02 12.15 6.11
N PRO A 146 -4.22 11.26 5.52
CA PRO A 146 -2.94 11.67 4.96
C PRO A 146 -3.21 12.66 3.82
N LEU A 147 -2.51 13.79 3.83
CA LEU A 147 -2.41 14.62 2.64
C LEU A 147 -1.46 13.89 1.71
N TYR A 148 -2.02 13.25 0.69
CA TYR A 148 -1.26 12.49 -0.29
C TYR A 148 -1.67 12.92 -1.70
N TYR A 149 -0.78 13.68 -2.34
CA TYR A 149 -0.97 14.17 -3.69
C TYR A 149 0.07 13.51 -4.58
N ARG A 150 -0.34 12.45 -5.29
CA ARG A 150 0.53 11.58 -6.08
C ARG A 150 0.72 12.13 -7.49
N ASN A 151 1.97 12.09 -7.96
CA ASN A 151 2.34 12.36 -9.37
C ASN A 151 1.77 13.67 -9.91
N VAL A 152 1.75 14.71 -9.07
CA VAL A 152 1.35 16.05 -9.50
C VAL A 152 2.33 16.50 -10.58
N GLU A 153 1.80 16.83 -11.75
CA GLU A 153 2.59 17.22 -12.90
C GLU A 153 3.17 18.63 -12.70
N VAL A 154 4.45 18.78 -13.03
CA VAL A 154 5.17 20.05 -13.04
C VAL A 154 5.38 20.43 -14.50
N THR A 155 4.38 21.08 -15.09
CA THR A 155 4.40 21.48 -16.51
C THR A 155 5.30 22.69 -16.76
N GLU A 156 5.42 23.57 -15.77
CA GLU A 156 6.28 24.75 -15.81
C GLU A 156 6.88 25.01 -14.42
N PHE A 157 8.18 25.32 -14.37
CA PHE A 157 8.86 25.62 -13.11
C PHE A 157 10.00 26.62 -13.30
N LYS A 158 9.63 27.87 -13.60
CA LYS A 158 10.58 28.95 -13.91
C LYS A 158 11.50 29.29 -12.72
N PRO A 159 12.76 29.67 -12.98
CA PRO A 159 13.70 30.10 -11.94
C PRO A 159 13.16 31.26 -11.09
N ASN A 160 13.30 31.14 -9.77
CA ASN A 160 12.98 32.17 -8.78
C ASN A 160 11.52 32.64 -8.75
N ILE A 161 10.60 31.87 -9.33
CA ILE A 161 9.16 32.11 -9.23
C ILE A 161 8.56 31.18 -8.17
N ASN A 162 7.61 31.70 -7.40
CA ASN A 162 6.88 30.90 -6.41
C ASN A 162 5.79 30.11 -7.11
N TYR A 163 5.78 28.79 -6.92
CA TYR A 163 4.72 27.91 -7.35
C TYR A 163 4.02 27.31 -6.15
N VAL A 164 2.71 27.10 -6.24
CA VAL A 164 1.89 26.50 -5.18
C VAL A 164 1.34 25.16 -5.62
N LEU A 165 1.27 24.20 -4.70
CA LEU A 165 0.37 23.06 -4.85
C LEU A 165 -1.05 23.50 -4.48
N ARG A 166 -1.84 23.93 -5.46
CA ARG A 166 -3.20 24.39 -5.23
C ARG A 166 -4.16 23.21 -5.11
N THR A 167 -4.95 23.22 -4.05
CA THR A 167 -6.10 22.33 -3.86
C THR A 167 -7.40 23.12 -3.67
N GLU A 168 -7.28 24.42 -3.37
CA GLU A 168 -8.39 25.34 -3.26
C GLU A 168 -9.12 25.52 -4.60
N ASP A 169 -10.44 25.39 -4.60
CA ASP A 169 -11.32 25.60 -5.76
C ASP A 169 -10.98 24.73 -6.99
N VAL A 170 -10.31 23.59 -6.80
CA VAL A 170 -9.95 22.65 -7.88
C VAL A 170 -10.32 21.21 -7.52
N VAL A 171 -10.74 20.44 -8.52
CA VAL A 171 -11.14 19.04 -8.35
C VAL A 171 -9.94 18.13 -8.12
N ALA A 172 -8.80 18.44 -8.74
CA ALA A 172 -7.55 17.73 -8.59
C ALA A 172 -6.42 18.72 -8.26
N PRO A 173 -5.44 18.35 -7.43
CA PRO A 173 -4.32 19.21 -7.09
C PRO A 173 -3.56 19.67 -8.34
N LYS A 174 -3.20 20.95 -8.39
CA LYS A 174 -2.44 21.54 -9.50
C LYS A 174 -1.19 22.23 -9.00
N PHE A 175 -0.12 22.12 -9.78
CA PHE A 175 1.09 22.90 -9.59
C PHE A 175 1.03 24.12 -10.51
N GLU A 176 0.95 25.33 -9.93
CA GLU A 176 0.82 26.56 -10.71
C GLU A 176 1.55 27.73 -10.05
N GLU A 177 1.82 28.77 -10.83
CA GLU A 177 2.45 29.99 -10.33
C GLU A 177 1.57 30.63 -9.24
N TRP A 178 2.19 30.99 -8.11
CA TRP A 178 1.49 31.54 -6.96
C TRP A 178 1.19 33.02 -7.17
N ASN A 179 -0.10 33.34 -7.28
CA ASN A 179 -0.56 34.71 -7.43
C ASN A 179 -0.69 35.40 -6.06
N VAL A 180 0.16 36.40 -5.82
CA VAL A 180 0.16 37.16 -4.55
C VAL A 180 -1.13 37.95 -4.33
N ASN A 181 -1.84 38.34 -5.40
CA ASN A 181 -3.08 39.12 -5.31
C ASN A 181 -4.32 38.25 -5.03
N ASP A 182 -4.22 36.94 -5.28
CA ASP A 182 -5.25 35.94 -4.96
C ASP A 182 -4.55 34.66 -4.48
N PRO A 183 -3.98 34.66 -3.27
CA PRO A 183 -3.13 33.58 -2.81
C PRO A 183 -3.99 32.35 -2.50
N LYS A 184 -3.93 31.38 -3.40
CA LYS A 184 -4.56 30.06 -3.22
C LYS A 184 -3.69 29.16 -2.35
N ALA A 185 -4.34 28.27 -1.61
CA ALA A 185 -3.70 27.40 -0.63
C ALA A 185 -3.74 25.91 -0.99
N THR A 186 -2.93 25.15 -0.25
CA THR A 186 -2.82 23.69 -0.34
C THR A 186 -3.68 22.98 0.70
N ILE A 187 -3.87 23.58 1.87
CA ILE A 187 -4.74 23.09 2.94
C ILE A 187 -5.76 24.18 3.24
N VAL A 188 -7.03 23.84 3.03
CA VAL A 188 -8.16 24.75 3.20
C VAL A 188 -9.19 24.11 4.15
N PRO A 189 -9.16 24.46 5.45
CA PRO A 189 -10.23 24.05 6.36
C PRO A 189 -11.54 24.78 6.04
N THR A 190 -12.62 24.08 6.31
CA THR A 190 -13.98 24.61 6.40
C THR A 190 -14.35 24.88 7.85
N THR A 191 -15.49 25.50 8.10
CA THR A 191 -16.03 25.73 9.46
C THR A 191 -16.25 24.44 10.27
N GLU A 192 -16.29 23.29 9.60
CA GLU A 192 -16.54 21.98 10.22
C GLU A 192 -15.28 21.12 10.30
N THR A 193 -14.14 21.59 9.78
CA THR A 193 -12.96 20.76 9.57
C THR A 193 -11.69 21.43 10.10
N THR A 194 -10.86 20.62 10.76
CA THR A 194 -9.55 21.03 11.28
C THR A 194 -8.50 20.06 10.77
N TYR A 195 -7.37 20.58 10.31
CA TYR A 195 -6.20 19.76 9.98
C TYR A 195 -5.16 19.85 11.09
N ILE A 196 -4.59 18.72 11.51
CA ILE A 196 -3.48 18.66 12.46
C ILE A 196 -2.28 17.99 11.81
N LEU A 197 -1.21 18.75 11.59
CA LEU A 197 0.05 18.33 10.97
C LEU A 197 1.10 18.02 12.05
N ASN A 198 0.98 16.86 12.70
CA ASN A 198 1.92 16.44 13.76
C ASN A 198 3.13 15.68 13.24
N GLU A 199 3.17 15.39 11.95
CA GLU A 199 4.16 14.52 11.32
C GLU A 199 4.98 15.32 10.31
N PRO A 200 6.16 14.81 9.89
CA PRO A 200 6.95 15.45 8.84
C PRO A 200 6.14 15.67 7.55
N ILE A 201 6.54 16.70 6.80
CA ILE A 201 6.01 16.96 5.46
C ILE A 201 7.08 16.55 4.46
N GLU A 202 6.73 15.64 3.57
CA GLU A 202 7.66 14.97 2.67
C GLU A 202 7.28 15.24 1.23
N VAL A 203 8.28 15.49 0.40
CA VAL A 203 8.10 15.68 -1.04
C VAL A 203 9.05 14.77 -1.78
N LEU A 204 8.51 13.86 -2.58
CA LEU A 204 9.23 13.09 -3.56
C LEU A 204 9.30 13.87 -4.86
N TRP A 205 10.49 14.30 -5.22
CA TRP A 205 10.72 15.11 -6.42
C TRP A 205 11.30 14.22 -7.53
N ASN A 206 10.67 14.23 -8.69
CA ASN A 206 11.12 13.48 -9.86
C ASN A 206 11.07 14.39 -11.09
N HIS A 207 12.18 15.05 -11.39
CA HIS A 207 12.30 15.95 -12.52
C HIS A 207 13.59 15.64 -13.28
N PRO A 208 13.56 15.49 -14.63
CA PRO A 208 14.74 15.11 -15.42
C PRO A 208 15.84 16.19 -15.40
N GLU A 209 15.45 17.46 -15.38
CA GLU A 209 16.39 18.60 -15.45
C GLU A 209 16.63 19.35 -14.13
N ILE A 210 15.77 19.22 -13.12
CA ILE A 210 15.85 20.00 -11.88
C ILE A 210 16.08 19.05 -10.70
N SER A 211 17.25 19.12 -10.09
CA SER A 211 17.53 18.35 -8.87
C SER A 211 16.72 18.88 -7.69
N GLU A 212 16.36 17.98 -6.79
CA GLU A 212 15.72 18.26 -5.51
C GLU A 212 16.51 19.25 -4.63
N LYS A 213 17.84 19.30 -4.78
CA LYS A 213 18.71 20.25 -4.05
C LYS A 213 18.52 21.69 -4.50
N ASP A 214 18.07 21.86 -5.74
CA ASP A 214 17.82 23.15 -6.36
C ASP A 214 16.36 23.59 -6.21
N VAL A 215 15.56 22.86 -5.41
CA VAL A 215 14.18 23.22 -5.09
C VAL A 215 14.12 23.77 -3.68
N GLU A 216 13.78 25.05 -3.55
CA GLU A 216 13.45 25.62 -2.26
C GLU A 216 11.98 25.36 -1.96
N PHE A 217 11.70 24.74 -0.83
CA PHE A 217 10.34 24.51 -0.33
C PHE A 217 10.05 25.41 0.87
N ARG A 218 8.92 26.12 0.81
CA ARG A 218 8.46 27.07 1.82
C ARG A 218 7.04 26.74 2.23
N VAL A 219 6.72 27.08 3.47
CA VAL A 219 5.38 26.93 4.01
C VAL A 219 4.85 28.31 4.36
N PHE A 220 3.70 28.66 3.81
CA PHE A 220 3.00 29.90 4.09
C PHE A 220 1.77 29.59 4.95
N TRP A 221 1.62 30.34 6.04
CA TRP A 221 0.39 30.38 6.82
C TRP A 221 -0.38 31.63 6.44
N ASP A 222 -1.54 31.46 5.82
CA ASP A 222 -2.22 32.52 5.09
C ASP A 222 -1.27 33.16 4.06
N GLN A 223 -0.83 34.39 4.30
CA GLN A 223 0.15 35.10 3.46
C GLN A 223 1.55 35.20 4.11
N THR A 224 1.71 34.65 5.31
CA THR A 224 2.96 34.76 6.08
C THR A 224 3.87 33.59 5.78
N ASP A 225 5.03 33.87 5.17
CA ASP A 225 6.10 32.88 5.02
C ASP A 225 6.62 32.47 6.40
N LEU A 226 6.48 31.19 6.74
CA LEU A 226 6.95 30.66 8.02
C LEU A 226 8.47 30.55 8.10
N LYS A 227 9.19 30.79 6.98
CA LYS A 227 10.66 30.67 6.86
C LYS A 227 11.17 29.32 7.31
N VAL A 228 10.34 28.28 7.22
CA VAL A 228 10.74 26.93 7.57
C VAL A 228 11.52 26.37 6.40
N MET A 229 12.81 26.15 6.59
CA MET A 229 13.65 25.50 5.59
C MET A 229 13.48 23.98 5.69
N PRO A 230 13.33 23.28 4.55
CA PRO A 230 13.34 21.83 4.54
C PRO A 230 14.73 21.34 4.92
N ARG A 231 14.80 20.19 5.59
CA ARG A 231 16.02 19.39 5.52
C ARG A 231 16.00 18.59 4.23
N LEU A 232 17.17 18.50 3.59
CA LEU A 232 17.46 17.41 2.67
C LEU A 232 17.64 16.13 3.50
N ASP A 233 16.53 15.55 3.94
CA ASP A 233 16.50 14.24 4.56
C ASP A 233 16.09 13.21 3.51
N HIS A 234 16.68 12.02 3.61
CA HIS A 234 16.35 10.90 2.76
C HIS A 234 15.10 10.22 3.33
N MET A 235 13.97 10.26 2.62
CA MET A 235 12.83 9.37 2.91
C MET A 235 12.20 8.87 1.63
N ILE A 236 12.03 7.56 1.54
CA ILE A 236 11.46 6.87 0.38
C ILE A 236 9.98 6.68 0.68
N LEU A 237 9.10 7.17 -0.18
CA LEU A 237 7.68 6.88 -0.08
C LEU A 237 7.30 5.67 -0.93
N PRO A 238 6.57 4.71 -0.33
CA PRO A 238 6.17 4.66 1.08
C PRO A 238 7.32 4.07 1.94
N PRO A 239 7.33 4.28 3.28
CA PRO A 239 8.51 4.24 4.13
C PRO A 239 9.31 2.95 3.91
N SER A 240 10.44 3.08 3.24
CA SER A 240 11.44 2.03 3.25
C SER A 240 12.22 2.10 4.57
N ASP A 241 12.65 0.94 5.04
CA ASP A 241 13.75 0.74 5.99
C ASP A 241 15.11 1.34 5.54
N GLY A 242 15.13 2.13 4.46
CA GLY A 242 16.31 2.69 3.79
C GLY A 242 16.94 1.74 2.78
N ARG A 243 16.51 0.46 2.73
CA ARG A 243 17.10 -0.62 1.94
C ARG A 243 16.23 -1.05 0.76
N THR A 244 14.94 -0.77 0.83
CA THR A 244 13.93 -1.21 -0.15
C THR A 244 13.27 -0.02 -0.84
N LYS A 245 12.66 -0.19 -2.01
CA LYS A 245 11.82 0.85 -2.64
C LYS A 245 10.62 0.23 -3.35
N TYR A 246 9.50 0.94 -3.36
CA TYR A 246 8.34 0.58 -4.18
C TYR A 246 8.49 1.14 -5.59
N ILE A 247 8.15 0.33 -6.59
CA ILE A 247 8.16 0.70 -8.00
C ILE A 247 6.79 0.32 -8.57
N GLU A 248 6.21 1.25 -9.32
CA GLU A 248 5.04 0.99 -10.16
C GLU A 248 5.45 1.18 -11.61
N GLU A 249 5.27 0.13 -12.42
CA GLU A 249 5.62 0.12 -13.83
C GLU A 249 4.38 -0.16 -14.67
N GLU A 250 4.06 0.76 -15.57
CA GLU A 250 3.06 0.53 -16.60
C GLU A 250 3.76 0.09 -17.89
N VAL A 251 3.39 -1.07 -18.41
CA VAL A 251 4.05 -1.69 -19.55
C VAL A 251 3.01 -2.17 -20.56
N LEU A 252 3.26 -1.87 -21.83
CA LEU A 252 2.50 -2.43 -22.94
C LEU A 252 3.15 -3.75 -23.37
N ILE A 253 2.48 -4.88 -23.09
CA ILE A 253 2.98 -6.21 -23.44
C ILE A 253 2.19 -6.70 -24.65
N LYS A 254 2.84 -6.77 -25.82
CA LYS A 254 2.19 -7.21 -27.06
C LYS A 254 2.30 -8.71 -27.23
N THR A 255 1.45 -9.29 -28.09
CA THR A 255 1.48 -10.74 -28.38
C THR A 255 2.80 -11.20 -28.99
N THR A 256 3.56 -10.29 -29.60
CA THR A 256 4.89 -10.56 -30.15
C THR A 256 6.02 -10.53 -29.12
N ASN A 257 5.74 -10.15 -27.86
CA ASN A 257 6.75 -10.08 -26.80
C ASN A 257 7.10 -11.44 -26.20
N PHE A 258 6.27 -12.45 -26.42
CA PHE A 258 6.47 -13.81 -25.91
C PHE A 258 6.13 -14.83 -26.98
N VAL A 259 6.58 -16.05 -26.78
CA VAL A 259 6.29 -17.20 -27.64
C VAL A 259 5.36 -18.13 -26.89
N LYS A 260 4.34 -18.65 -27.59
CA LYS A 260 3.41 -19.67 -27.10
C LYS A 260 3.55 -20.91 -27.98
N ASN A 261 3.84 -22.06 -27.38
CA ASN A 261 3.79 -23.36 -28.05
C ASN A 261 2.74 -24.25 -27.37
N ALA A 262 1.76 -24.75 -28.14
CA ALA A 262 0.77 -25.69 -27.63
C ALA A 262 1.42 -27.04 -27.33
N LEU A 263 0.99 -27.69 -26.25
CA LEU A 263 1.42 -29.05 -25.93
C LEU A 263 0.79 -30.04 -26.92
N THR A 264 1.55 -31.05 -27.31
CA THR A 264 1.08 -32.16 -28.15
C THR A 264 0.59 -33.35 -27.34
N ALA A 265 0.89 -33.39 -26.04
CA ALA A 265 0.45 -34.42 -25.09
C ALA A 265 0.19 -33.82 -23.71
N ASP A 266 -0.66 -34.47 -22.93
CA ASP A 266 -0.97 -34.07 -21.56
C ASP A 266 0.28 -34.17 -20.67
N ALA A 267 0.43 -33.22 -19.75
CA ALA A 267 1.51 -33.19 -18.77
C ALA A 267 0.95 -33.49 -17.38
N ASN A 268 1.54 -34.47 -16.68
CA ASN A 268 1.12 -34.80 -15.32
C ASN A 268 1.95 -34.06 -14.28
N ALA A 269 1.33 -33.66 -13.16
CA ALA A 269 2.02 -33.13 -11.99
C ALA A 269 3.12 -34.08 -11.51
N GLY A 270 4.23 -33.53 -11.03
CA GLY A 270 5.39 -34.31 -10.59
C GLY A 270 6.69 -33.54 -10.68
N SER A 271 7.81 -34.26 -10.56
CA SER A 271 9.16 -33.71 -10.73
C SER A 271 9.79 -34.23 -12.02
N ALA A 272 10.64 -33.43 -12.67
CA ALA A 272 11.24 -33.72 -13.96
C ALA A 272 10.18 -34.07 -15.03
N VAL A 273 9.15 -33.24 -15.15
CA VAL A 273 8.01 -33.48 -16.04
C VAL A 273 8.39 -33.13 -17.46
N SER A 274 8.20 -34.07 -18.39
CA SER A 274 8.38 -33.83 -19.82
C SER A 274 7.11 -33.25 -20.44
N VAL A 275 7.25 -32.14 -21.15
CA VAL A 275 6.22 -31.54 -21.99
C VAL A 275 6.70 -31.55 -23.44
N THR A 276 5.84 -31.93 -24.37
CA THR A 276 6.20 -32.06 -25.78
C THR A 276 5.46 -31.01 -26.60
N VAL A 277 6.19 -30.38 -27.52
CA VAL A 277 5.67 -29.38 -28.47
C VAL A 277 6.10 -29.72 -29.89
N SER A 278 5.37 -29.24 -30.88
CA SER A 278 5.73 -29.43 -32.30
C SER A 278 6.85 -28.49 -32.75
N GLY A 279 7.69 -28.99 -33.65
CA GLY A 279 8.83 -28.28 -34.25
C GLY A 279 10.07 -28.25 -33.37
N ASP A 280 11.19 -27.80 -33.95
CA ASP A 280 12.39 -27.44 -33.21
C ASP A 280 12.19 -26.08 -32.52
N VAL A 281 12.22 -26.08 -31.19
CA VAL A 281 12.11 -24.86 -30.37
C VAL A 281 13.34 -24.65 -29.49
N SER A 282 14.46 -25.29 -29.86
CA SER A 282 15.71 -25.25 -29.08
C SER A 282 16.37 -23.87 -29.07
N ASP A 283 15.99 -22.98 -29.98
CA ASP A 283 16.40 -21.56 -30.02
C ASP A 283 15.45 -20.64 -29.23
N ILE A 284 14.25 -21.11 -28.91
CA ILE A 284 13.22 -20.37 -28.16
C ILE A 284 13.38 -20.61 -26.65
N TYR A 285 13.58 -21.87 -26.25
CA TYR A 285 13.73 -22.27 -24.86
C TYR A 285 15.19 -22.61 -24.56
N SER A 286 15.63 -22.38 -23.32
CA SER A 286 17.01 -22.68 -22.93
C SER A 286 17.06 -23.35 -21.56
N VAL A 287 17.99 -24.29 -21.39
CA VAL A 287 18.19 -24.94 -20.09
C VAL A 287 18.54 -23.88 -19.05
N GLY A 288 17.85 -23.93 -17.92
CA GLY A 288 18.03 -23.01 -16.80
C GLY A 288 17.11 -21.79 -16.81
N THR A 289 16.31 -21.56 -17.85
CA THR A 289 15.35 -20.46 -17.90
C THR A 289 14.00 -20.84 -17.29
N GLU A 290 13.28 -19.85 -16.78
CA GLU A 290 11.90 -20.00 -16.33
C GLU A 290 10.93 -19.87 -17.52
N VAL A 291 9.86 -20.65 -17.48
CA VAL A 291 8.76 -20.67 -18.44
C VAL A 291 7.45 -20.71 -17.67
N MET A 292 6.37 -20.24 -18.28
CA MET A 292 5.03 -20.49 -17.76
C MET A 292 4.40 -21.66 -18.52
N ILE A 293 3.81 -22.60 -17.80
CA ILE A 293 2.86 -23.55 -18.36
C ILE A 293 1.46 -23.18 -17.90
N ALA A 294 0.52 -23.16 -18.83
CA ALA A 294 -0.86 -22.79 -18.53
C ALA A 294 -1.85 -23.53 -19.42
N ASP A 295 -3.00 -23.85 -18.85
CA ASP A 295 -4.22 -24.26 -19.54
C ASP A 295 -5.35 -23.28 -19.18
N ASP A 296 -6.58 -23.55 -19.61
CA ASP A 296 -7.73 -22.67 -19.34
C ASP A 296 -8.06 -22.48 -17.85
N ASN A 297 -7.59 -23.36 -16.96
CA ASN A 297 -7.95 -23.39 -15.54
C ASN A 297 -6.77 -23.09 -14.60
N ASN A 298 -5.54 -23.39 -15.02
CA ASN A 298 -4.34 -23.36 -14.19
C ASN A 298 -3.19 -22.67 -14.92
N ALA A 299 -2.29 -22.05 -14.14
CA ALA A 299 -1.02 -21.54 -14.64
C ALA A 299 0.03 -21.63 -13.54
N GLU A 300 1.25 -22.04 -13.88
CA GLU A 300 2.40 -22.00 -12.98
C GLU A 300 3.72 -21.73 -13.71
N ILE A 301 4.71 -21.21 -12.97
CA ILE A 301 6.07 -21.01 -13.48
C ILE A 301 6.90 -22.25 -13.14
N ALA A 302 7.62 -22.78 -14.13
CA ALA A 302 8.54 -23.90 -13.98
C ALA A 302 9.89 -23.57 -14.62
N LYS A 303 10.93 -24.34 -14.29
CA LYS A 303 12.28 -24.17 -14.84
C LYS A 303 12.61 -25.26 -15.84
N VAL A 304 13.14 -24.87 -17.00
CA VAL A 304 13.59 -25.82 -18.02
C VAL A 304 14.88 -26.49 -17.54
N VAL A 305 14.89 -27.82 -17.46
CA VAL A 305 16.05 -28.62 -17.03
C VAL A 305 16.72 -29.38 -18.17
N ASN A 306 15.98 -29.72 -19.22
CA ASN A 306 16.52 -30.36 -20.41
C ASN A 306 15.66 -30.04 -21.64
N ILE A 307 16.26 -30.05 -22.82
CA ILE A 307 15.57 -29.90 -24.10
C ILE A 307 16.14 -30.95 -25.05
N ASP A 308 15.28 -31.72 -25.69
CA ASP A 308 15.66 -32.74 -26.67
C ASP A 308 14.75 -32.63 -27.90
N TYR A 309 15.34 -32.39 -29.07
CA TYR A 309 14.62 -32.30 -30.34
C TYR A 309 14.78 -33.60 -31.13
N ASP A 310 13.65 -34.22 -31.46
CA ASP A 310 13.59 -35.40 -32.31
C ASP A 310 13.17 -34.99 -33.73
N SER A 311 14.14 -34.89 -34.64
CA SER A 311 13.91 -34.60 -36.06
C SER A 311 13.09 -35.68 -36.78
N GLY A 312 12.98 -36.89 -36.21
CA GLY A 312 12.18 -37.98 -36.78
C GLY A 312 10.67 -37.78 -36.59
N THR A 313 10.27 -37.18 -35.48
CA THR A 313 8.87 -36.85 -35.17
C THR A 313 8.54 -35.37 -35.32
N ASP A 314 9.55 -34.54 -35.58
CA ASP A 314 9.50 -33.08 -35.59
C ASP A 314 8.85 -32.52 -34.31
N THR A 315 9.32 -33.04 -33.17
CA THR A 315 8.87 -32.60 -31.86
C THR A 315 10.04 -32.30 -30.94
N THR A 316 9.85 -31.32 -30.07
CA THR A 316 10.79 -31.02 -28.99
C THR A 316 10.18 -31.42 -27.67
N THR A 317 10.92 -32.21 -26.89
CA THR A 317 10.58 -32.53 -25.51
C THR A 317 11.36 -31.61 -24.57
N ILE A 318 10.62 -30.79 -23.84
CA ILE A 318 11.13 -29.88 -22.82
C ILE A 318 10.88 -30.52 -21.46
N THR A 319 11.94 -30.78 -20.70
CA THR A 319 11.79 -31.29 -19.33
C THR A 319 11.78 -30.10 -18.37
N LEU A 320 10.76 -30.06 -17.50
CA LEU A 320 10.56 -29.04 -16.47
C LEU A 320 10.89 -29.61 -15.09
N ASP A 321 11.43 -28.78 -14.20
CA ASP A 321 11.86 -29.20 -12.86
C ASP A 321 10.72 -29.78 -12.00
N VAL A 322 9.62 -29.06 -11.86
CA VAL A 322 8.45 -29.49 -11.09
C VAL A 322 7.17 -28.84 -11.60
N LEU A 323 6.09 -29.61 -11.65
CA LEU A 323 4.73 -29.12 -11.86
C LEU A 323 3.84 -29.55 -10.68
N LYS A 324 3.09 -28.61 -10.11
CA LYS A 324 2.12 -28.90 -9.05
C LYS A 324 0.80 -29.39 -9.63
N ASN A 325 0.45 -28.93 -10.84
CA ASN A 325 -0.78 -29.28 -11.52
C ASN A 325 -0.50 -30.18 -12.74
N SER A 326 -1.53 -30.92 -13.14
CA SER A 326 -1.55 -31.58 -14.45
C SER A 326 -2.21 -30.65 -15.47
N TYR A 327 -1.70 -30.66 -16.70
CA TYR A 327 -2.14 -29.81 -17.80
C TYR A 327 -2.63 -30.67 -18.96
N LYS A 328 -3.84 -30.40 -19.44
CA LYS A 328 -4.45 -31.19 -20.51
C LYS A 328 -4.49 -30.43 -21.81
N THR A 329 -4.14 -31.10 -22.89
CA THR A 329 -4.22 -30.59 -24.27
C THR A 329 -5.64 -30.19 -24.64
N ALA A 330 -6.65 -30.92 -24.14
CA ALA A 330 -8.07 -30.60 -24.32
C ALA A 330 -8.48 -29.26 -23.68
N ASP A 331 -7.75 -28.80 -22.67
CA ASP A 331 -7.96 -27.52 -21.97
C ASP A 331 -6.99 -26.44 -22.49
N HIS A 332 -6.49 -26.60 -23.72
CA HIS A 332 -5.57 -25.68 -24.42
C HIS A 332 -4.23 -25.46 -23.70
N ALA A 333 -3.68 -26.51 -23.07
CA ALA A 333 -2.37 -26.46 -22.44
C ALA A 333 -1.27 -25.97 -23.40
N ALA A 334 -0.49 -25.00 -22.95
CA ALA A 334 0.63 -24.43 -23.68
C ALA A 334 1.76 -24.01 -22.74
N ILE A 335 2.96 -23.93 -23.31
CA ILE A 335 4.16 -23.37 -22.69
C ILE A 335 4.45 -21.99 -23.28
N TYR A 336 4.90 -21.07 -22.43
CA TYR A 336 5.06 -19.66 -22.72
C TYR A 336 6.43 -19.17 -22.25
N THR A 337 7.11 -18.37 -23.08
CA THR A 337 8.32 -17.64 -22.66
C THR A 337 7.95 -16.37 -21.88
N ALA A 338 8.95 -15.79 -21.18
CA ALA A 338 8.75 -14.52 -20.49
C ALA A 338 8.47 -13.40 -21.49
N ALA A 339 7.44 -12.60 -21.22
CA ALA A 339 7.02 -11.49 -22.07
C ALA A 339 7.72 -10.17 -21.73
N TYR A 340 8.13 -10.02 -20.47
CA TYR A 340 8.79 -8.82 -19.98
C TYR A 340 9.69 -9.15 -18.78
N ALA A 341 10.65 -8.28 -18.51
CA ALA A 341 11.45 -8.31 -17.29
C ALA A 341 11.31 -6.97 -16.58
N LEU A 342 10.88 -7.00 -15.32
CA LEU A 342 10.76 -5.81 -14.48
C LEU A 342 12.13 -5.11 -14.36
N ARG A 343 12.13 -3.78 -14.26
CA ARG A 343 13.40 -3.01 -14.22
C ARG A 343 14.27 -3.40 -13.03
N GLU A 344 13.66 -3.81 -11.94
CA GLU A 344 14.36 -4.32 -10.78
C GLU A 344 13.78 -5.65 -10.32
N GLN A 345 14.62 -6.46 -9.67
CA GLN A 345 14.20 -7.76 -9.14
C GLN A 345 13.27 -7.55 -7.93
N PRO A 346 12.05 -8.12 -7.96
CA PRO A 346 11.15 -8.09 -6.82
C PRO A 346 11.75 -8.82 -5.62
N ILE A 347 11.51 -8.32 -4.41
CA ILE A 347 11.85 -9.01 -3.15
C ILE A 347 10.62 -9.65 -2.49
N ALA A 348 9.45 -9.44 -3.07
CA ALA A 348 8.15 -9.93 -2.64
C ALA A 348 7.26 -10.16 -3.88
N PRO A 349 6.13 -10.89 -3.75
CA PRO A 349 5.16 -11.03 -4.83
C PRO A 349 4.72 -9.67 -5.39
N VAL A 350 4.51 -9.64 -6.71
CA VAL A 350 4.17 -8.42 -7.47
C VAL A 350 2.65 -8.27 -7.54
N ASP A 351 2.16 -7.07 -7.27
CA ASP A 351 0.76 -6.72 -7.52
C ASP A 351 0.57 -6.41 -9.01
N VAL A 352 -0.43 -7.06 -9.62
CA VAL A 352 -0.66 -6.97 -11.06
C VAL A 352 -2.07 -6.48 -11.33
N ILE A 353 -2.17 -5.38 -12.06
CA ILE A 353 -3.42 -4.96 -12.69
C ILE A 353 -3.28 -5.27 -14.17
N ALA A 354 -3.91 -6.38 -14.57
CA ALA A 354 -3.93 -6.86 -15.95
C ALA A 354 -5.18 -6.34 -16.68
N PRO A 355 -5.07 -5.98 -17.97
CA PRO A 355 -6.24 -5.73 -18.79
C PRO A 355 -7.10 -6.99 -18.88
N ASN A 356 -8.44 -6.83 -18.90
CA ASN A 356 -9.42 -7.92 -19.00
C ASN A 356 -9.28 -9.06 -17.98
N ASN A 357 -8.61 -8.82 -16.84
CA ASN A 357 -8.25 -9.85 -15.86
C ASN A 357 -7.43 -11.01 -16.46
N ASP A 358 -6.51 -10.72 -17.38
CA ASP A 358 -5.62 -11.75 -17.93
C ASP A 358 -4.79 -12.45 -16.84
N VAL A 359 -4.42 -13.69 -17.12
CA VAL A 359 -3.55 -14.49 -16.26
C VAL A 359 -2.12 -14.00 -16.41
N VAL A 360 -1.59 -13.45 -15.33
CA VAL A 360 -0.23 -12.94 -15.24
C VAL A 360 0.50 -13.58 -14.07
N LEU A 361 1.66 -14.15 -14.35
CA LEU A 361 2.57 -14.68 -13.33
C LEU A 361 3.88 -13.90 -13.36
N VAL A 362 4.41 -13.60 -12.18
CA VAL A 362 5.70 -12.91 -12.05
C VAL A 362 6.62 -13.72 -11.16
N SER A 363 7.80 -14.05 -11.67
CA SER A 363 8.85 -14.68 -10.86
C SER A 363 9.49 -13.64 -9.95
N VAL A 364 9.37 -13.85 -8.64
CA VAL A 364 10.08 -13.01 -7.65
C VAL A 364 11.60 -13.23 -7.74
N ALA A 365 12.03 -14.44 -8.12
CA ALA A 365 13.44 -14.80 -8.18
C ALA A 365 14.17 -14.10 -9.34
N THR A 366 13.48 -13.80 -10.44
CA THR A 366 14.11 -13.24 -11.65
C THR A 366 13.51 -11.91 -12.10
N GLY A 367 12.31 -11.55 -11.64
CA GLY A 367 11.54 -10.40 -12.13
C GLY A 367 10.92 -10.62 -13.51
N GLN A 368 10.95 -11.86 -14.03
CA GLN A 368 10.33 -12.20 -15.31
C GLN A 368 8.81 -12.25 -15.19
N VAL A 369 8.13 -11.65 -16.17
CA VAL A 369 6.67 -11.56 -16.27
C VAL A 369 6.21 -12.48 -17.40
N PHE A 370 5.23 -13.32 -17.11
CA PHE A 370 4.59 -14.23 -18.04
C PHE A 370 3.11 -13.88 -18.15
N VAL A 371 2.59 -13.81 -19.38
CA VAL A 371 1.18 -13.50 -19.67
C VAL A 371 0.62 -14.51 -20.66
N LYS A 372 -0.68 -14.81 -20.59
CA LYS A 372 -1.33 -15.67 -21.60
C LYS A 372 -1.71 -14.88 -22.85
N THR A 373 -2.02 -13.59 -22.72
CA THR A 373 -2.42 -12.73 -23.83
C THR A 373 -1.67 -11.39 -23.86
N GLY A 374 -1.39 -10.91 -25.07
CA GLY A 374 -0.83 -9.58 -25.27
C GLY A 374 -1.93 -8.55 -25.58
N HIS A 375 -1.65 -7.29 -25.26
CA HIS A 375 -2.51 -6.15 -25.56
C HIS A 375 -1.73 -5.04 -26.26
N ASP A 376 -2.27 -4.55 -27.38
CA ASP A 376 -1.62 -3.50 -28.19
C ASP A 376 -1.97 -2.07 -27.74
N THR A 377 -3.02 -1.91 -26.93
CA THR A 377 -3.53 -0.60 -26.51
C THR A 377 -3.66 -0.44 -25.00
N GLU A 378 -3.77 -1.54 -24.26
CA GLU A 378 -4.00 -1.53 -22.81
C GLU A 378 -2.73 -1.96 -22.08
N LYS A 379 -2.35 -1.20 -21.05
CA LYS A 379 -1.13 -1.45 -20.28
C LYS A 379 -1.41 -2.38 -19.11
N TYR A 380 -0.44 -3.24 -18.84
CA TYR A 380 -0.30 -3.93 -17.56
C TYR A 380 0.34 -2.98 -16.54
N THR A 381 -0.13 -3.00 -15.30
CA THR A 381 0.50 -2.27 -14.20
C THR A 381 1.09 -3.25 -13.20
N PHE A 382 2.38 -3.09 -12.91
CA PHE A 382 3.13 -3.92 -11.96
C PHE A 382 3.58 -3.07 -10.77
N GLY A 383 3.06 -3.39 -9.59
CA GLY A 383 3.47 -2.79 -8.32
C GLY A 383 4.35 -3.73 -7.51
N TYR A 384 5.60 -3.37 -7.22
CA TYR A 384 6.52 -4.27 -6.53
C TYR A 384 7.61 -3.57 -5.71
N TYR A 385 8.24 -4.35 -4.83
CA TYR A 385 9.37 -3.92 -4.00
C TYR A 385 10.69 -4.43 -4.55
N ALA A 386 11.71 -3.58 -4.57
CA ALA A 386 13.05 -3.96 -4.96
C ALA A 386 14.11 -3.49 -3.95
N SER A 387 15.25 -4.19 -3.93
CA SER A 387 16.42 -3.81 -3.15
C SER A 387 17.13 -2.61 -3.77
N ARG A 388 17.45 -1.60 -2.96
CA ARG A 388 18.09 -0.38 -3.43
C ARG A 388 19.55 -0.63 -3.82
N ARG A 389 19.90 -0.40 -5.09
CA ARG A 389 21.30 -0.47 -5.57
C ARG A 389 22.13 0.80 -5.32
N TYR A 390 21.50 1.99 -5.17
CA TYR A 390 22.22 3.26 -4.97
C TYR A 390 21.48 4.30 -4.08
N GLY A 391 22.25 5.06 -3.31
CA GLY A 391 21.82 6.08 -2.34
C GLY A 391 21.62 7.50 -2.91
N GLY A 392 20.83 7.68 -3.98
CA GLY A 392 20.43 9.02 -4.44
C GLY A 392 19.38 9.63 -3.52
N ALA A 393 19.60 10.85 -3.02
CA ALA A 393 18.54 11.63 -2.37
C ALA A 393 17.51 12.00 -3.45
N THR A 394 16.23 11.71 -3.21
CA THR A 394 15.13 12.07 -4.11
C THR A 394 14.04 12.86 -3.39
N THR A 395 14.32 13.26 -2.15
CA THR A 395 13.35 13.82 -1.22
C THR A 395 13.94 14.94 -0.41
N PHE A 396 13.08 15.87 -0.02
CA PHE A 396 13.33 16.77 1.09
C PHE A 396 12.17 16.66 2.07
N SER A 397 12.49 16.76 3.36
CA SER A 397 11.53 16.63 4.45
C SER A 397 11.53 17.91 5.28
N LEU A 398 10.35 18.36 5.69
CA LEU A 398 10.20 19.35 6.72
C LEU A 398 10.09 18.64 8.06
N ARG A 399 10.94 19.00 9.03
CA ARG A 399 10.69 18.64 10.43
C ARG A 399 9.32 19.17 10.83
N ILE A 400 8.65 18.46 11.74
CA ILE A 400 7.31 18.80 12.25
C ILE A 400 7.17 20.32 12.46
N LEU A 401 6.12 20.91 11.89
CA LEU A 401 5.84 22.35 12.00
C LEU A 401 5.86 22.79 13.48
N PRO A 402 6.19 24.06 13.78
CA PRO A 402 6.02 24.59 15.14
C PRO A 402 4.58 24.35 15.64
N GLU A 403 4.40 24.04 16.93
CA GLU A 403 3.11 23.63 17.50
C GLU A 403 1.95 24.57 17.14
N ARG A 404 2.19 25.88 17.17
CA ARG A 404 1.22 26.92 16.81
C ARG A 404 0.70 26.84 15.36
N TYR A 405 1.42 26.17 14.48
CA TYR A 405 1.09 26.01 13.05
C TYR A 405 0.71 24.57 12.69
N ARG A 406 0.59 23.67 13.67
CA ARG A 406 0.17 22.29 13.40
C ARG A 406 -1.33 22.19 13.19
N ARG A 407 -2.11 23.01 13.91
CA ARG A 407 -3.58 22.96 13.93
C ARG A 407 -4.17 24.06 13.04
N ILE A 408 -4.60 23.70 11.84
CA ILE A 408 -5.14 24.62 10.83
C ILE A 408 -6.66 24.53 10.87
N GLU A 409 -7.30 25.65 11.22
CA GLU A 409 -8.75 25.79 11.38
C GLU A 409 -9.24 27.01 10.60
N TYR A 410 -10.51 26.99 10.18
CA TYR A 410 -11.13 28.14 9.53
C TYR A 410 -11.00 29.41 10.41
N PRO A 411 -10.62 30.59 9.83
CA PRO A 411 -10.44 30.88 8.41
C PRO A 411 -9.01 30.67 7.88
N HIS A 412 -8.09 30.14 8.69
CA HIS A 412 -6.67 30.05 8.35
C HIS A 412 -6.40 28.95 7.32
N LYS A 413 -5.45 29.22 6.42
CA LYS A 413 -5.04 28.30 5.36
C LYS A 413 -3.53 28.10 5.37
N LEU A 414 -3.09 27.01 4.73
CA LEU A 414 -1.67 26.72 4.60
C LEU A 414 -1.32 26.43 3.13
N ALA A 415 -0.30 27.10 2.61
CA ALA A 415 0.18 26.95 1.25
C ALA A 415 1.59 26.37 1.22
N PHE A 416 1.78 25.33 0.43
CA PHE A 416 3.07 24.73 0.14
C PHE A 416 3.64 25.37 -1.13
N ILE A 417 4.71 26.14 -0.95
CA ILE A 417 5.34 26.93 -1.99
C ILE A 417 6.67 26.30 -2.41
N PHE A 418 6.89 26.20 -3.70
CA PHE A 418 8.08 25.63 -4.32
C PHE A 418 8.74 26.69 -5.20
N VAL A 419 10.07 26.80 -5.14
CA VAL A 419 10.84 27.77 -5.92
C VAL A 419 12.02 27.07 -6.57
N ASN A 420 12.13 27.19 -7.89
CA ASN A 420 13.29 26.68 -8.63
C ASN A 420 14.49 27.61 -8.39
N LYS A 421 15.55 27.08 -7.78
CA LYS A 421 16.82 27.77 -7.48
C LYS A 421 17.98 27.33 -8.37
N SER A 422 17.76 26.44 -9.32
CA SER A 422 18.81 25.96 -10.26
C SER A 422 19.28 27.05 -11.21
N GLY A 423 18.46 28.08 -11.46
CA GLY A 423 18.71 29.09 -12.49
C GLY A 423 18.35 28.66 -13.91
N VAL A 424 17.86 27.43 -14.10
CA VAL A 424 17.49 26.87 -15.40
C VAL A 424 15.97 26.77 -15.54
N THR A 425 15.43 27.21 -16.67
CA THR A 425 14.03 26.93 -17.04
C THR A 425 13.97 25.52 -17.67
N PRO A 426 13.28 24.56 -17.05
CA PRO A 426 13.20 23.21 -17.58
C PRO A 426 12.45 23.15 -18.91
N THR A 427 12.85 22.22 -19.77
CA THR A 427 12.24 21.98 -21.09
C THR A 427 11.30 20.77 -21.10
N GLN A 428 11.38 19.92 -20.07
CA GLN A 428 10.55 18.73 -19.87
C GLN A 428 9.74 18.87 -18.59
N ALA A 429 8.55 18.27 -18.60
CA ALA A 429 7.71 18.19 -17.42
C ALA A 429 8.34 17.24 -16.37
N GLY A 430 8.28 17.67 -15.12
CA GLY A 430 8.58 16.81 -13.97
C GLY A 430 7.30 16.29 -13.32
N LYS A 431 7.48 15.51 -12.27
CA LYS A 431 6.41 15.11 -11.36
C LYS A 431 6.91 15.21 -9.92
N PHE A 432 6.01 15.54 -9.00
CA PHE A 432 6.30 15.34 -7.60
C PHE A 432 5.14 14.67 -6.89
N THR A 433 5.44 14.07 -5.75
CA THR A 433 4.46 13.52 -4.83
C THR A 433 4.64 14.18 -3.48
N LEU A 434 3.59 14.84 -2.98
CA LEU A 434 3.59 15.41 -1.63
C LEU A 434 2.87 14.47 -0.67
N TYR A 435 3.47 14.29 0.51
CA TYR A 435 2.94 13.45 1.56
C TYR A 435 3.13 14.09 2.94
N THR A 436 2.07 14.12 3.73
CA THR A 436 2.18 14.31 5.16
C THR A 436 1.01 13.64 5.85
N LYS A 437 1.23 13.07 7.03
CA LYS A 437 0.15 12.52 7.84
C LYS A 437 -0.56 13.68 8.54
N SER A 438 -1.81 13.94 8.17
CA SER A 438 -2.65 14.92 8.86
C SER A 438 -3.77 14.22 9.63
N ILE A 439 -4.14 14.78 10.78
CA ILE A 439 -5.39 14.39 11.46
C ILE A 439 -6.44 15.40 11.02
N TYR A 440 -7.41 14.93 10.26
CA TYR A 440 -8.64 15.63 9.94
C TYR A 440 -9.64 15.43 11.07
N LEU A 441 -9.94 16.49 11.80
CA LEU A 441 -11.03 16.48 12.76
C LEU A 441 -12.27 17.05 12.08
N VAL A 442 -13.32 16.23 11.96
CA VAL A 442 -14.68 16.78 11.83
C VAL A 442 -15.05 17.35 13.20
N LYS A 443 -15.73 18.49 13.24
CA LYS A 443 -16.24 19.07 14.49
C LYS A 443 -17.04 18.02 15.26
N MET A 444 -16.41 17.46 16.30
CA MET A 444 -17.05 16.48 17.18
C MET A 444 -18.15 17.19 17.97
N PRO A 445 -19.38 16.62 18.03
CA PRO A 445 -20.44 17.15 18.86
C PRO A 445 -19.97 17.34 20.31
N PRO A 446 -20.33 18.45 20.99
CA PRO A 446 -19.93 18.70 22.37
C PRO A 446 -20.26 17.55 23.32
N GLU A 447 -21.39 16.87 23.10
CA GLU A 447 -21.84 15.72 23.87
C GLU A 447 -20.88 14.52 23.72
N THR A 448 -20.51 14.16 22.49
CA THR A 448 -19.53 13.09 22.24
C THR A 448 -18.17 13.42 22.85
N ARG A 449 -17.73 14.68 22.74
CA ARG A 449 -16.48 15.14 23.35
C ARG A 449 -16.50 14.98 24.87
N GLN A 450 -17.57 15.44 25.51
CA GLN A 450 -17.71 15.39 26.96
C GLN A 450 -17.85 13.94 27.45
N ALA A 451 -18.59 13.10 26.73
CA ALA A 451 -18.70 11.67 27.01
C ALA A 451 -17.33 10.97 27.00
N TYR A 452 -16.49 11.25 26.00
CA TYR A 452 -15.12 10.73 25.95
C TYR A 452 -14.27 11.20 27.12
N ILE A 453 -14.28 12.50 27.44
CA ILE A 453 -13.51 13.05 28.57
C ILE A 453 -13.93 12.38 29.88
N ASN A 454 -15.23 12.30 30.14
CA ASN A 454 -15.77 11.69 31.36
C ASN A 454 -15.42 10.21 31.46
N ALA A 455 -15.57 9.46 30.36
CA ALA A 455 -15.27 8.03 30.33
C ALA A 455 -13.78 7.75 30.50
N LYS A 456 -12.91 8.55 29.85
CA LYS A 456 -11.45 8.45 30.01
C LYS A 456 -11.02 8.69 31.46
N VAL A 457 -11.48 9.78 32.07
CA VAL A 457 -11.16 10.08 33.48
C VAL A 457 -11.66 8.98 34.42
N SER A 458 -12.84 8.41 34.13
CA SER A 458 -13.39 7.31 34.93
C SER A 458 -12.59 6.02 34.80
N ALA A 459 -12.11 5.71 33.59
CA ALA A 459 -11.21 4.57 33.35
C ALA A 459 -9.84 4.77 34.00
N GLU A 460 -9.24 5.96 33.89
CA GLU A 460 -7.95 6.30 34.49
C GLU A 460 -7.97 6.28 36.02
N LYS A 461 -9.10 6.66 36.66
CA LYS A 461 -9.25 6.55 38.12
C LYS A 461 -9.41 5.12 38.61
N TRP A 462 -9.89 4.24 37.74
CA TRP A 462 -10.15 2.85 38.08
C TRP A 462 -8.89 1.98 37.93
N LEU A 463 -8.09 2.26 36.89
CA LEU A 463 -6.76 1.68 36.67
C LEU A 463 -5.75 2.17 37.73
#